data_AF-A0A136PWX6-F1
#
_entry.id   AF-A0A136PWX6-F1
#
_cell.length_a   1.000
_cell.length_b   1.000
_cell.length_c   1.000
_cell.angle_alpha   90.00
_cell.angle_beta   90.00
_cell.angle_gamma   90.00
#
_symmetry.space_group_name_H-M   'P 1'
#
loop_
_entity.id
_entity.type
_entity.pdbx_description
1 polymer ?
#
loop_
_entity_poly.entity_id
_entity_poly.type
_entity_poly.pdbx_seq_one_letter_code
_entity_poly.pdbx_strand_id
1 'polypeptide(L)' 'MIVMEMPAAFTTAINDVNYEFNSARPNAPVVPHVEKPQRTRAVREALARGLSRAADAVRPTRPAV' A
#
# COMPACT_ATOMS: atom_id res chain seq x y z
N MET A 1 8.39 -3.63 -24.47
CA MET A 1 7.09 -3.52 -23.77
C MET A 1 7.39 -2.96 -22.38
N ILE A 2 7.16 -1.67 -22.16
CA ILE A 2 7.52 -1.00 -20.90
C ILE A 2 6.36 -1.26 -19.93
N VAL A 3 6.59 -2.08 -18.91
CA VAL A 3 5.65 -2.25 -17.80
C VAL A 3 5.76 -0.99 -16.95
N MET A 4 4.78 -0.10 -17.07
CA MET A 4 4.67 1.07 -16.21
C MET A 4 4.19 0.56 -14.84
N GLU A 5 5.14 0.36 -13.93
CA GLU A 5 4.88 -0.02 -12.55
C GLU A 5 4.02 1.07 -11.89
N MET A 6 2.71 0.83 -11.79
CA MET A 6 1.80 1.75 -11.12
C MET A 6 2.11 1.72 -9.61
N PRO A 7 2.24 2.89 -8.96
CA PRO A 7 2.47 2.94 -7.52
C PRO A 7 1.45 2.10 -6.76
N ALA A 8 1.91 1.26 -5.82
CA ALA A 8 1.03 0.35 -5.08
C ALA A 8 -0.14 1.05 -4.37
N ALA A 9 0.03 2.33 -4.01
CA ALA A 9 -1.04 3.15 -3.46
C ALA A 9 -2.18 3.40 -4.47
N PHE A 10 -1.85 3.60 -5.75
CA PHE A 10 -2.81 3.84 -6.81
C PHE A 10 -3.62 2.57 -7.14
N THR A 11 -2.95 1.42 -7.26
CA THR A 11 -3.63 0.13 -7.48
C THR A 11 -4.52 -0.25 -6.30
N THR A 12 -4.06 0.03 -5.07
CA THR A 12 -4.88 -0.18 -3.86
C THR A 12 -6.13 0.69 -3.87
N ALA A 13 -6.00 1.98 -4.22
CA ALA A 13 -7.15 2.89 -4.28
C ALA A 13 -8.21 2.46 -5.30
N ILE A 14 -7.79 2.01 -6.50
CA ILE A 14 -8.71 1.48 -7.52
C ILE A 14 -9.43 0.23 -7.01
N ASN A 15 -8.69 -0.68 -6.35
CA ASN A 15 -9.25 -1.91 -5.81
C ASN A 15 -10.28 -1.62 -4.70
N ASP A 16 -10.02 -0.65 -3.83
CA ASP A 16 -10.95 -0.27 -2.76
C ASP A 16 -12.26 0.31 -3.34
N VAL A 17 -12.18 1.20 -4.33
CA VAL A 17 -13.37 1.76 -5.00
C VAL A 17 -14.18 0.68 -5.72
N ASN A 18 -13.49 -0.20 -6.45
CA ASN A 18 -14.16 -1.32 -7.15
C ASN A 18 -14.80 -2.29 -6.17
N TYR A 19 -14.16 -2.55 -5.03
CA TYR A 19 -14.73 -3.40 -3.99
C TYR A 19 -16.01 -2.78 -3.41
N GLU A 20 -15.99 -1.49 -3.07
CA GLU A 20 -17.15 -0.78 -2.53
C GLU A 20 -18.33 -0.78 -3.52
N PHE A 21 -18.08 -0.43 -4.78
CA PHE A 21 -19.11 -0.44 -5.81
C PHE A 21 -19.72 -1.83 -6.06
N ASN A 22 -18.89 -2.87 -6.09
CA ASN A 22 -19.37 -4.24 -6.29
C ASN A 22 -20.09 -4.79 -5.06
N SER A 23 -19.70 -4.39 -3.85
CA SER A 23 -20.34 -4.79 -2.60
C SER A 23 -21.76 -4.23 -2.45
N ALA A 24 -22.05 -3.10 -3.07
CA ALA A 24 -23.36 -2.45 -3.04
C ALA A 24 -24.36 -3.00 -4.08
N ARG A 25 -23.95 -3.96 -4.92
CA ARG A 25 -24.84 -4.52 -5.95
C ARG A 25 -25.94 -5.39 -5.33
N PRO A 26 -27.17 -5.42 -5.91
CA PRO A 26 -28.28 -6.23 -5.39
C PRO A 26 -27.98 -7.74 -5.28
N ASN A 27 -27.07 -8.24 -6.13
CA ASN A 27 -26.63 -9.64 -6.16
C ASN A 27 -25.21 -9.81 -5.61
N ALA A 28 -24.68 -8.84 -4.85
CA ALA A 28 -23.37 -8.96 -4.27
C ALA A 28 -23.34 -10.15 -3.30
N PRO A 29 -22.30 -11.02 -3.35
CA PRO A 29 -22.15 -12.06 -2.35
C PRO A 29 -22.04 -11.43 -0.97
N VAL A 30 -22.80 -11.92 0.00
CA VAL A 30 -22.70 -11.50 1.40
C VAL A 30 -21.35 -11.97 1.92
N VAL A 31 -20.35 -11.10 1.87
CA VAL A 31 -19.05 -11.33 2.49
C VAL A 31 -19.21 -10.97 3.97
N PRO A 32 -18.94 -11.90 4.91
CA PRO A 32 -18.93 -11.58 6.32
C PRO A 32 -18.01 -10.39 6.56
N HIS A 33 -18.48 -9.39 7.31
CA HIS A 33 -17.62 -8.31 7.73
C HIS A 33 -16.49 -8.88 8.60
N VAL A 34 -15.31 -9.02 8.01
CA VAL A 34 -14.10 -9.35 8.76
C VAL A 34 -13.51 -8.01 9.20
N GLU A 35 -13.41 -7.79 10.51
CA GLU A 35 -12.68 -6.63 11.02
C GLU A 35 -11.28 -6.65 10.40
N LYS A 36 -10.95 -5.63 9.60
CA LYS A 36 -9.60 -5.46 9.08
C LYS A 36 -8.72 -5.28 10.32
N PRO A 37 -7.75 -6.19 10.59
CA PRO A 37 -6.89 -6.04 11.75
C PRO A 37 -6.24 -4.67 11.67
N GLN A 38 -6.44 -3.85 12.70
CA GLN A 38 -5.79 -2.55 12.77
C GLN A 38 -4.30 -2.83 12.63
N ARG A 39 -3.71 -2.42 11.50
CA ARG A 39 -2.28 -2.62 11.23
C ARG A 39 -1.55 -2.09 12.44
N THR A 40 -1.03 -3.01 13.25
CA THR A 40 -0.52 -2.70 14.58
C THR A 40 0.52 -1.60 14.43
N ARG A 41 0.54 -0.66 15.37
CA ARG A 41 1.51 0.44 15.39
C ARG A 41 2.93 -0.04 15.09
N ALA A 42 3.29 -1.23 15.60
CA ALA A 42 4.54 -1.92 15.32
C ALA A 42 4.83 -2.17 13.83
N VAL A 43 3.85 -2.63 13.05
CA VAL A 43 4.00 -2.87 11.60
C VAL A 43 4.23 -1.55 10.85
N ARG A 44 3.50 -0.50 11.22
CA ARG A 44 3.69 0.83 10.62
C ARG A 44 5.07 1.40 10.95
N GLU A 45 5.52 1.26 12.19
CA GLU A 45 6.85 1.71 12.62
C GLU A 45 7.98 0.90 11.97
N ALA A 46 7.80 -0.41 11.79
CA ALA A 46 8.77 -1.25 11.10
C ALA A 46 8.89 -0.88 9.63
N LEU A 47 7.76 -0.65 8.95
CA LEU A 47 7.73 -0.21 7.56
C LEU A 47 8.39 1.17 7.40
N ALA A 48 8.04 2.14 8.25
CA ALA A 48 8.64 3.47 8.21
C ALA A 48 10.16 3.42 8.37
N ARG A 49 10.65 2.65 9.36
CA ARG A 49 12.09 2.44 9.57
C ARG A 49 12.77 1.78 8.38
N GLY A 50 12.13 0.78 7.78
CA GLY A 50 12.65 0.11 6.57
C GLY A 50 12.80 1.07 5.39
N LEU A 51 11.78 1.89 5.14
CA LEU A 51 11.79 2.89 4.07
C LEU A 51 12.85 3.97 4.31
N SER A 52 13.02 4.45 5.54
CA SER A 52 14.09 5.41 5.87
C SER A 52 15.48 4.84 5.61
N ARG A 53 15.74 3.59 6.03
CA ARG A 53 17.04 2.95 5.76
C ARG A 53 17.29 2.73 4.28
N ALA A 54 16.27 2.34 3.53
CA ALA A 54 16.39 2.18 2.08
C ALA A 54 16.70 3.52 1.41
N ALA A 55 16.05 4.61 1.84
CA ALA A 55 16.33 5.95 1.35
C ALA A 55 17.77 6.40 1.64
N ASP A 56 18.28 6.11 2.85
CA ASP A 56 19.68 6.41 3.21
C ASP A 56 20.67 5.59 2.37
N ALA A 57 20.37 4.31 2.09
CA ALA A 57 21.23 3.45 1.28
C ALA A 57 21.30 3.88 -0.20
N VAL A 58 20.21 4.47 -0.72
CA VAL A 58 20.14 4.97 -2.11
C VAL A 58 20.71 6.39 -2.22
N ARG A 59 20.90 7.09 -1.09
CA ARG A 59 21.37 8.48 -1.08
C ARG A 59 22.80 8.54 -1.65
N PRO A 60 23.08 9.38 -2.67
CA PRO A 60 24.42 9.52 -3.20
C PRO A 60 25.36 10.03 -2.11
N THR A 61 26.50 9.38 -1.92
CA THR A 61 27.57 9.92 -1.08
C THR A 61 28.07 11.22 -1.71
N ARG A 62 27.83 12.34 -1.02
CA ARG A 62 28.39 13.63 -1.40
C ARG A 62 29.92 13.50 -1.38
N PRO A 63 30.65 13.75 -2.48
CA PRO A 63 32.10 13.77 -2.42
C PRO A 63 32.51 14.89 -1.46
N ALA A 64 33.39 14.54 -0.51
CA ALA A 64 34.01 15.52 0.38
C ALA A 64 34.83 16.48 -0.49
N VAL A 65 34.49 17.77 -0.43
CA VAL A 65 35.28 18.87 -0.97
C VAL A 65 36.44 19.13 -0.01
#